data_AF-A0A968MEQ2-F1
#
_entry.id   AF-A0A968MEQ2-F1
#
_cell.length_a   1.000
_cell.length_b   1.000
_cell.length_c   1.000
_cell.angle_alpha   90.00
_cell.angle_beta   90.00
_cell.angle_gamma   90.00
#
_symmetry.space_group_name_H-M   'P 1'
#
loop_
_entity.id
_entity.type
_entity.pdbx_description
1 polymer ?
#
loop_
_entity_poly.entity_id
_entity_poly.type
_entity_poly.pdbx_seq_one_letter_code
_entity_poly.pdbx_strand_id
1 'polypeptide(L)'
;MDTSAVRSMQDDIPKDIHDLIVLLNETHLPEWTALGDKLLIFKIEEFTEKLKGTSNRYNLKMLKDYIRGLKSHLETFDLKEIEQDLKSFPGLVQKITDLSN
;
A
#
# COMPACT_ATOMS: atom_id res chain seq x y z
N MET A 1 -13.31 -36.91 2.16
CA MET A 1 -12.23 -36.07 2.71
C MET A 1 -11.46 -35.53 1.53
N ASP A 2 -11.76 -34.30 1.12
CA ASP A 2 -11.11 -33.65 -0.02
C ASP A 2 -10.05 -32.70 0.55
N THR A 3 -8.85 -33.22 0.74
CA THR A 3 -7.67 -32.44 1.12
C THR A 3 -6.98 -31.96 -0.14
N SER A 4 -7.58 -30.98 -0.81
CA SER A 4 -6.98 -30.34 -1.98
C SER A 4 -7.23 -28.84 -1.93
N ALA A 5 -6.27 -28.10 -1.40
CA ALA A 5 -5.84 -26.74 -1.81
C ALA A 5 -5.24 -25.96 -0.65
N VAL A 6 -4.14 -26.44 -0.07
CA VAL A 6 -3.15 -25.51 0.50
C VAL A 6 -2.38 -24.92 -0.68
N ARG A 7 -3.04 -24.04 -1.45
CA ARG A 7 -2.38 -23.30 -2.53
C ARG A 7 -1.61 -22.18 -1.83
N SER A 8 -0.31 -22.40 -1.71
CA SER A 8 0.71 -21.51 -1.17
C SER A 8 0.38 -20.04 -1.45
N MET A 9 0.25 -19.26 -0.38
CA MET A 9 0.01 -17.81 -0.37
C MET A 9 1.28 -17.05 -0.80
N GLN A 10 1.84 -17.38 -1.97
CA GLN A 10 2.89 -16.58 -2.58
C GLN A 10 2.21 -15.34 -3.19
N ASP A 11 2.68 -14.17 -2.79
CA ASP A 11 2.39 -12.93 -3.50
C ASP A 11 2.84 -13.14 -4.94
N ASP A 12 1.90 -13.29 -5.88
CA ASP A 12 2.22 -13.32 -7.30
C ASP A 12 2.88 -11.97 -7.64
N ILE A 13 4.20 -11.98 -7.84
CA ILE A 13 4.95 -10.79 -8.22
C ILE A 13 4.45 -10.36 -9.60
N PRO A 14 3.91 -9.13 -9.75
CA PRO A 14 3.42 -8.65 -11.03
C PRO A 14 4.54 -8.67 -12.07
N LYS A 15 4.20 -9.01 -13.33
CA LYS A 15 5.16 -8.98 -14.43
C LYS A 15 5.79 -7.60 -14.64
N ASP A 16 5.03 -6.56 -14.30
CA ASP A 16 5.41 -5.15 -14.45
C ASP A 16 5.84 -4.55 -13.09
N ILE A 17 6.47 -5.34 -12.22
CA ILE A 17 6.86 -4.92 -10.87
C ILE A 17 7.80 -3.70 -10.89
N HIS A 18 8.69 -3.59 -11.89
CA HIS A 18 9.57 -2.43 -12.03
C HIS A 18 8.79 -1.14 -12.27
N ASP A 19 7.76 -1.16 -13.13
CA ASP A 19 6.90 0.02 -13.37
C ASP A 19 6.13 0.41 -12.11
N LEU A 20 5.70 -0.58 -11.31
CA LEU A 20 5.10 -0.32 -10.00
C LEU A 20 6.11 0.36 -9.06
N ILE A 21 7.34 -0.14 -8.98
CA ILE A 21 8.39 0.42 -8.13
C ILE A 21 8.70 1.87 -8.53
N VAL A 22 8.83 2.14 -9.83
CA VAL A 22 9.01 3.52 -10.34
C VAL A 22 7.85 4.40 -9.92
N LEU A 23 6.61 3.96 -10.11
CA LEU A 23 5.42 4.74 -9.73
C LEU A 23 5.33 4.99 -8.22
N LEU A 24 5.68 3.99 -7.39
CA LEU A 24 5.72 4.13 -5.94
C LEU A 24 6.78 5.14 -5.49
N ASN A 25 7.97 5.11 -6.10
CA ASN A 25 9.08 5.99 -5.73
C ASN A 25 8.94 7.40 -6.27
N GLU A 26 8.52 7.57 -7.52
CA GLU A 26 8.51 8.86 -8.19
C GLU A 26 7.19 9.63 -8.04
N THR A 27 6.09 8.95 -7.70
CA THR A 27 4.78 9.59 -7.51
C THR A 27 4.28 9.47 -6.08
N HIS A 28 4.11 8.25 -5.56
CA HIS A 28 3.42 8.07 -4.27
C HIS A 28 4.27 8.47 -3.06
N LEU A 29 5.60 8.25 -3.07
CA LEU A 29 6.48 8.68 -1.99
C LEU A 29 6.55 10.21 -1.84
N PRO A 30 6.67 11.00 -2.93
CA PRO A 30 6.53 12.45 -2.85
C PRO A 30 5.18 12.92 -2.32
N GLU A 31 4.07 12.32 -2.78
CA GLU A 31 2.73 12.65 -2.28
C GLU A 31 2.58 12.33 -0.79
N TRP A 32 3.09 11.18 -0.35
CA TRP A 32 3.16 10.80 1.06
C TRP A 32 3.98 11.79 1.88
N THR A 33 5.15 12.20 1.37
CA THR A 33 6.03 13.18 2.04
C THR A 33 5.30 14.51 2.24
N ALA A 34 4.48 14.92 1.26
CA ALA A 34 3.70 16.16 1.31
C ALA A 34 2.54 16.13 2.32
N LEU A 35 2.11 14.95 2.80
CA LEU A 35 1.15 14.85 3.91
C LEU A 35 1.77 15.43 5.20
N GLY A 36 3.09 15.28 5.37
CA GLY A 36 3.83 15.72 6.54
C GLY A 36 3.30 15.14 7.86
N ASP A 37 3.55 15.84 8.97
CA ASP A 37 3.11 15.41 10.31
C ASP A 37 1.65 15.80 10.63
N LYS A 38 0.97 16.51 9.71
CA LYS A 38 -0.40 16.96 9.94
C LYS A 38 -1.35 15.90 9.42
N LEU A 39 -2.04 15.21 10.32
CA LEU A 39 -3.09 14.23 10.03
C LEU A 39 -4.35 14.90 9.44
N LEU A 40 -4.23 15.46 8.24
CA LEU A 40 -5.35 15.99 7.48
C LEU A 40 -6.07 14.82 6.80
N ILE A 41 -7.12 14.30 7.45
CA ILE A 41 -7.86 13.11 7.03
C ILE A 41 -8.23 13.14 5.54
N PHE A 42 -8.78 14.24 5.05
CA PHE A 42 -9.15 14.38 3.63
C PHE A 42 -7.96 14.23 2.66
N LYS A 43 -6.75 14.67 3.05
CA LYS A 43 -5.53 14.47 2.25
C LYS A 43 -5.05 13.03 2.28
N ILE A 44 -5.21 12.37 3.42
CA ILE A 44 -4.87 10.96 3.57
C ILE A 44 -5.84 10.10 2.76
N GLU A 45 -7.13 10.44 2.71
CA GLU A 45 -8.13 9.80 1.85
C GLU A 45 -7.80 9.99 0.36
N GLU A 46 -7.49 11.22 -0.07
CA GLU A 46 -7.06 11.51 -1.44
C GLU A 46 -5.85 10.65 -1.86
N PHE A 47 -4.82 10.59 -1.00
CA PHE A 47 -3.64 9.74 -1.21
C PHE A 47 -4.02 8.26 -1.29
N THR A 48 -4.86 7.78 -0.35
CA THR A 48 -5.27 6.38 -0.28
C THR A 48 -6.06 5.94 -1.51
N GLU A 49 -6.91 6.80 -2.07
CA GLU A 49 -7.63 6.51 -3.32
C GLU A 49 -6.70 6.45 -4.54
N LYS A 50 -5.71 7.35 -4.65
CA LYS A 50 -4.69 7.30 -5.71
C LYS A 50 -3.86 6.02 -5.63
N LEU A 51 -3.45 5.65 -4.42
CA LEU A 51 -2.70 4.42 -4.16
C LEU A 51 -3.53 3.18 -4.50
N LYS A 52 -4.84 3.20 -4.18
CA LYS A 52 -5.79 2.15 -4.58
C LYS A 52 -5.90 2.00 -6.10
N GLY A 53 -5.94 3.10 -6.84
CA GLY A 53 -5.89 3.07 -8.31
C GLY A 53 -4.66 2.32 -8.83
N THR A 54 -3.50 2.59 -8.23
CA THR A 54 -2.24 1.90 -8.55
C THR A 54 -2.29 0.42 -8.18
N SER A 55 -2.73 0.10 -6.96
CA SER A 55 -2.83 -1.27 -6.48
C SER A 55 -3.78 -2.15 -7.30
N ASN A 56 -4.87 -1.58 -7.80
CA ASN A 56 -5.81 -2.29 -8.68
C ASN A 56 -5.17 -2.64 -10.03
N ARG A 57 -4.31 -1.76 -10.57
CA ARG A 57 -3.60 -2.00 -11.84
C ARG A 57 -2.59 -3.13 -11.75
N TYR A 58 -1.80 -3.16 -10.68
CA TYR A 58 -0.70 -4.15 -10.54
C TYR A 58 -1.10 -5.40 -9.75
N ASN A 59 -2.25 -5.41 -9.09
CA ASN A 59 -2.79 -6.55 -8.34
C ASN A 59 -1.87 -7.08 -7.21
N LEU A 60 -0.93 -6.27 -6.70
CA LEU A 60 -0.02 -6.70 -5.65
C LEU A 60 -0.72 -6.74 -4.29
N LYS A 61 -0.82 -7.94 -3.70
CA LYS A 61 -1.53 -8.18 -2.44
C LYS A 61 -0.99 -7.36 -1.27
N MET A 62 0.34 -7.27 -1.12
CA MET A 62 0.96 -6.48 -0.04
C MET A 62 0.48 -5.01 -0.04
N LEU A 63 0.39 -4.41 -1.24
CA LEU A 63 -0.12 -3.05 -1.40
C LEU A 63 -1.62 -2.96 -1.12
N LYS A 64 -2.41 -3.95 -1.56
CA LYS A 64 -3.87 -4.02 -1.29
C LYS A 64 -4.17 -4.12 0.19
N ASP A 65 -3.38 -4.92 0.92
CA ASP A 65 -3.57 -5.15 2.34
C ASP A 65 -3.23 -3.88 3.14
N TYR A 66 -2.16 -3.17 2.78
CA TYR A 66 -1.86 -1.85 3.34
C TYR A 66 -3.01 -0.86 3.15
N ILE A 67 -3.53 -0.73 1.92
CA ILE A 67 -4.65 0.18 1.62
C ILE A 67 -5.89 -0.20 2.42
N ARG A 68 -6.16 -1.50 2.60
CA ARG A 68 -7.31 -1.98 3.37
C ARG A 68 -7.20 -1.59 4.85
N GLY A 69 -6.02 -1.75 5.44
CA GLY A 69 -5.74 -1.33 6.81
C GLY A 69 -5.96 0.17 7.00
N LEU A 70 -5.29 0.97 6.18
CA LEU A 70 -5.40 2.43 6.24
C LEU A 70 -6.84 2.92 6.06
N LYS A 71 -7.59 2.35 5.12
CA LYS A 71 -9.02 2.68 4.95
C LYS A 71 -9.85 2.32 6.17
N SER A 72 -9.64 1.14 6.75
CA SER A 72 -10.37 0.75 7.96
C SER A 72 -10.14 1.73 9.09
N HIS A 73 -8.90 2.21 9.29
CA HIS A 73 -8.59 3.17 10.34
C HIS A 73 -9.12 4.58 10.04
N LEU A 74 -9.16 4.99 8.76
CA LEU A 74 -9.83 6.22 8.32
C LEU A 74 -11.34 6.18 8.60
N GLU A 75 -12.00 5.07 8.28
CA GLU A 75 -13.45 4.88 8.52
C GLU A 75 -13.82 4.93 10.01
N THR A 76 -12.94 4.44 10.88
CA THR A 76 -13.13 4.48 12.34
C THR A 76 -12.55 5.72 13.01
N PHE A 77 -11.93 6.62 12.24
CA PHE A 77 -11.19 7.79 12.74
C PHE A 77 -10.15 7.44 13.82
N ASP A 78 -9.51 6.28 13.70
CA ASP A 78 -8.44 5.88 14.62
C ASP A 78 -7.13 6.60 14.26
N LEU A 79 -6.98 7.83 14.77
CA LEU A 79 -5.84 8.71 14.45
C LEU A 79 -4.48 8.06 14.76
N LYS A 80 -4.41 7.22 15.80
CA LYS A 80 -3.18 6.59 16.22
C LYS A 80 -2.77 5.50 15.24
N GLU A 81 -3.72 4.71 14.77
CA GLU A 81 -3.45 3.66 13.77
C GLU A 81 -3.23 4.26 12.38
N ILE A 82 -3.94 5.33 12.00
CA ILE A 82 -3.67 6.09 10.77
C ILE A 82 -2.23 6.61 10.75
N GLU A 83 -1.75 7.17 11.86
CA GLU A 83 -0.37 7.68 11.96
C GLU A 83 0.65 6.55 11.81
N GLN A 84 0.40 5.40 12.42
CA GLN A 84 1.26 4.21 12.30
C GLN A 84 1.30 3.69 10.87
N ASP A 85 0.15 3.56 10.22
CA ASP A 85 0.04 3.12 8.84
C ASP A 85 0.83 4.06 7.92
N LEU A 86 0.63 5.38 8.03
CA LEU A 86 1.37 6.35 7.24
C LEU A 86 2.88 6.22 7.43
N LYS A 87 3.37 6.07 8.67
CA LYS A 87 4.80 5.87 8.94
C LYS A 87 5.35 4.57 8.35
N SER A 88 4.49 3.57 8.16
CA SER A 88 4.90 2.28 7.57
C SER A 88 5.05 2.31 6.04
N PHE A 89 4.48 3.33 5.37
CA PHE A 89 4.43 3.37 3.90
C PHE A 89 5.82 3.33 3.23
N PRO A 90 6.84 4.09 3.65
CA PRO A 90 8.17 3.96 3.05
C PRO A 90 8.77 2.57 3.21
N GLY A 91 8.53 1.93 4.36
CA GLY A 91 8.97 0.56 4.62
C GLY A 91 8.24 -0.46 3.73
N LEU A 92 6.97 -0.22 3.41
CA LEU A 92 6.24 -1.01 2.41
C LEU A 92 6.87 -0.86 1.01
N VAL A 93 7.17 0.36 0.56
CA VAL A 93 7.80 0.60 -0.74
C VAL A 93 9.16 -0.09 -0.84
N GLN A 94 9.96 -0.06 0.23
CA GLN A 94 11.23 -0.79 0.28
C GLN A 94 11.03 -2.30 0.13
N LYS A 95 10.09 -2.89 0.89
CA LYS A 95 9.78 -4.33 0.77
C LYS A 95 9.37 -4.73 -0.64
N ILE A 96 8.57 -3.89 -1.31
CA ILE A 96 8.14 -4.13 -2.70
C ILE A 96 9.34 -4.04 -3.65
N THR A 97 10.26 -3.10 -3.42
CA THR A 97 11.49 -2.97 -4.21
C THR A 97 12.38 -4.21 -4.09
N ASP A 98 12.50 -4.75 -2.87
CA ASP A 98 13.32 -5.93 -2.58
C ASP A 98 12.77 -7.21 -3.24
N LEU A 99 11.48 -7.27 -3.60
CA LEU A 99 10.89 -8.41 -4.35
C LEU A 99 11.37 -8.48 -5.81
N SER A 100 11.97 -7.41 -6.34
CA SER A 100 12.46 -7.35 -7.72
C SER A 100 13.95 -7.68 -7.86
N ASN A 101 14.65 -7.89 -6.74
CA ASN A 101 16.08 -8.27 -6.69
C ASN A 101 16.24 -9.79 -6.57
#